data_AF-A0A7X6M8A0-F1
#
_entry.id   AF-A0A7X6M8A0-F1
#
_cell.length_a   1.000
_cell.length_b   1.000
_cell.length_c   1.000
_cell.angle_alpha   90.00
_cell.angle_beta   90.00
_cell.angle_gamma   90.00
#
_symmetry.space_group_name_H-M   'P 1'
#
loop_
_entity.id
_entity.type
_entity.pdbx_description
1 polymer ?
#
loop_
_entity_poly.entity_id
_entity_poly.type
_entity_poly.pdbx_seq_one_letter_code
_entity_poly.pdbx_strand_id
1 'polypeptide(L)'
;MKFHRPGRPDDLPPPHVLWARGAALAALGVSRRSGLLSFEGQSLLYDDGGGNTWRLAWVEGDRAVLVGYDHEFSETLDYVSRPFDLLQDAPVWLPWTWIAELEAAECVAFVYWWDGAWARTPYPDDLEDDGLEAVLSKTSSLDGTVEQMLDCLLPGRRPHGELRAAARETARRVVLDAESGSLDKTRVEALLDLTGTTEPDAGAVLATARDGGLLPGTERPTMRAGRSRPERSRPASLGEPEWGLLVGDAMRRGREAERPTPAPSGALDDVADWIRANALDAGTSTTLTYGVTGGWRITKESGETVFGGVEAGSLLRALREAEAHPEHGRWFFLRMVVTAGAVEVERAYDHWPHWHAPRDPMDGRVWARSVMEELDGREPRWRPDWSRLASEETRMCGLVPAVEPGGAPSVTLTPMSREEQQDLLVEAGQEILRAAGEDWHEIRLSCWSLVSYTSLDLREVDGSGAQTPLRTPSRLRHILSGLREGMYVSGKGTWFGLEYVIERPGRFRVRYDYDTEPAFGLAPGDLSYALDALHFPREVEDTPAWLRRRLGWTPPV
;
A
#
# COMPACT_ATOMS: atom_id res chain seq x y z
N MET A 1 -22.35 2.10 -8.03
CA MET A 1 -21.92 2.19 -6.62
C MET A 1 -20.47 2.61 -6.65
N LYS A 2 -20.07 3.63 -5.88
CA LYS A 2 -18.67 4.03 -5.79
C LYS A 2 -18.09 3.25 -4.62
N PHE A 3 -17.13 2.37 -4.88
CA PHE A 3 -16.44 1.65 -3.80
C PHE A 3 -15.61 2.62 -2.98
N HIS A 4 -15.45 2.35 -1.70
CA HIS A 4 -14.45 2.99 -0.88
C HIS A 4 -13.08 2.35 -1.15
N ARG A 5 -12.02 3.11 -0.85
CA ARG A 5 -10.64 2.63 -0.83
C ARG A 5 -10.04 3.01 0.54
N PRO A 6 -9.69 2.02 1.38
CA PRO A 6 -9.94 0.59 1.19
C PRO A 6 -11.44 0.28 1.19
N GLY A 7 -11.82 -0.89 0.65
CA GLY A 7 -13.20 -1.34 0.57
C GLY A 7 -13.90 -1.39 1.93
N ARG A 8 -15.22 -1.12 1.95
CA ARG A 8 -16.07 -1.25 3.14
C ARG A 8 -17.06 -2.39 2.96
N PRO A 9 -17.49 -3.03 4.07
CA PRO A 9 -18.56 -4.03 4.01
C PRO A 9 -19.83 -3.55 3.27
N ASP A 10 -20.19 -2.28 3.44
CA ASP A 10 -21.37 -1.66 2.81
C ASP A 10 -21.22 -1.42 1.30
N ASP A 11 -20.02 -1.56 0.73
CA ASP A 11 -19.79 -1.49 -0.73
C ASP A 11 -20.27 -2.74 -1.45
N LEU A 12 -20.38 -3.86 -0.73
CA LEU A 12 -20.70 -5.16 -1.31
C LEU A 12 -22.22 -5.37 -1.34
N PRO A 13 -22.79 -5.80 -2.48
CA PRO A 13 -24.16 -6.29 -2.51
C PRO A 13 -24.27 -7.57 -1.67
N PRO A 14 -25.48 -8.00 -1.26
CA PRO A 14 -25.67 -9.28 -0.59
C PRO A 14 -25.03 -10.46 -1.37
N PRO A 15 -24.47 -11.46 -0.69
CA PRO A 15 -23.71 -12.54 -1.35
C PRO A 15 -24.52 -13.34 -2.36
N HIS A 16 -25.84 -13.45 -2.21
CA HIS A 16 -26.69 -14.14 -3.19
C HIS A 16 -26.75 -13.40 -4.53
N VAL A 17 -26.73 -12.07 -4.52
CA VAL A 17 -26.65 -11.25 -5.74
C VAL A 17 -25.29 -11.41 -6.39
N LEU A 18 -24.21 -11.30 -5.60
CA LEU A 18 -22.85 -11.43 -6.10
C LEU A 18 -22.59 -12.83 -6.68
N TRP A 19 -23.02 -13.87 -5.97
CA TRP A 19 -22.94 -15.26 -6.42
C TRP A 19 -23.70 -15.47 -7.73
N ALA A 20 -24.96 -15.04 -7.82
CA ALA A 20 -25.78 -15.23 -9.00
C ALA A 20 -25.16 -14.60 -10.26
N ARG A 21 -24.66 -13.36 -10.11
CA ARG A 21 -23.97 -12.63 -11.19
C ARG A 21 -22.71 -13.33 -11.65
N GLY A 22 -21.84 -13.69 -10.71
CA GLY A 22 -20.58 -14.34 -11.02
C GLY A 22 -20.74 -15.76 -11.56
N ALA A 23 -21.70 -16.54 -11.04
CA ALA A 23 -22.06 -17.86 -11.57
C ALA A 23 -22.67 -17.79 -12.98
N ALA A 24 -23.47 -16.75 -13.29
CA ALA A 24 -23.98 -16.53 -14.64
C ALA A 24 -22.84 -16.20 -15.62
N LEU A 25 -21.86 -15.40 -15.19
CA LEU A 25 -20.64 -15.13 -15.97
C LEU A 25 -19.82 -16.41 -16.18
N ALA A 26 -19.64 -17.24 -15.14
CA ALA A 26 -18.96 -18.53 -15.25
C ALA A 26 -19.66 -19.47 -16.24
N ALA A 27 -20.99 -19.58 -16.13
CA ALA A 27 -21.81 -20.38 -17.03
C ALA A 27 -21.70 -19.93 -18.49
N LEU A 28 -21.71 -18.63 -18.76
CA LEU A 28 -21.54 -18.14 -20.13
C LEU A 28 -20.09 -18.26 -20.61
N GLY A 29 -19.11 -18.16 -19.72
CA GLY A 29 -17.69 -18.32 -20.01
C GLY A 29 -17.33 -19.69 -20.62
N VAL A 30 -18.04 -20.76 -20.23
CA VAL A 30 -17.78 -22.11 -20.78
C VAL A 30 -18.05 -22.21 -22.28
N SER A 31 -18.95 -21.38 -22.82
CA SER A 31 -19.27 -21.35 -24.25
C SER A 31 -18.11 -20.84 -25.12
N ARG A 32 -17.15 -20.11 -24.53
CA ARG A 32 -16.01 -19.50 -25.24
C ARG A 32 -14.64 -20.00 -24.78
N ARG A 33 -14.57 -20.80 -23.70
CA ARG A 33 -13.31 -21.25 -23.06
C ARG A 33 -12.36 -20.08 -22.72
N SER A 34 -12.94 -18.93 -22.34
CA SER A 34 -12.21 -17.66 -22.09
C SER A 34 -12.93 -16.83 -21.00
N GLY A 35 -13.54 -17.48 -20.01
CA GLY A 35 -14.23 -16.79 -18.92
C GLY A 35 -13.26 -16.38 -17.82
N LEU A 36 -13.47 -15.18 -17.26
CA LEU A 36 -12.77 -14.70 -16.05
C LEU A 36 -13.30 -15.38 -14.78
N LEU A 37 -14.48 -15.99 -14.85
CA LEU A 37 -15.15 -16.64 -13.73
C LEU A 37 -15.26 -18.13 -13.99
N SER A 38 -15.02 -18.95 -12.97
CA SER A 38 -15.18 -20.40 -13.01
C SER A 38 -15.52 -20.97 -11.64
N PHE A 39 -15.97 -22.22 -11.59
CA PHE A 39 -16.14 -22.94 -10.32
C PHE A 39 -14.85 -23.66 -9.94
N GLU A 40 -14.39 -23.43 -8.72
CA GLU A 40 -13.30 -24.15 -8.08
C GLU A 40 -13.86 -24.91 -6.88
N GLY A 41 -14.11 -26.20 -7.04
CA GLY A 41 -14.78 -27.01 -6.03
C GLY A 41 -16.16 -26.47 -5.68
N GLN A 42 -16.34 -25.97 -4.45
CA GLN A 42 -17.59 -25.39 -3.96
C GLN A 42 -17.58 -23.85 -3.93
N SER A 43 -16.53 -23.21 -4.44
CA SER A 43 -16.40 -21.75 -4.54
C SER A 43 -16.48 -21.27 -5.98
N LEU A 44 -16.88 -20.01 -6.12
CA LEU A 44 -16.79 -19.27 -7.37
C LEU A 44 -15.46 -18.51 -7.38
N LEU A 45 -14.64 -18.71 -8.40
CA LEU A 45 -13.34 -18.07 -8.60
C LEU A 45 -13.42 -17.05 -9.73
N TYR A 46 -12.91 -15.85 -9.48
CA TYR A 46 -12.45 -14.88 -10.47
C TYR A 46 -10.94 -14.93 -10.59
N ASP A 47 -10.46 -14.99 -11.82
CA ASP A 47 -9.03 -14.90 -12.17
C ASP A 47 -8.88 -14.28 -13.55
N ASP A 48 -8.10 -13.19 -13.66
CA ASP A 48 -7.78 -12.54 -14.92
C ASP A 48 -6.43 -12.96 -15.52
N GLY A 49 -5.68 -13.84 -14.83
CA GLY A 49 -4.35 -14.29 -15.20
C GLY A 49 -3.24 -13.26 -14.97
N GLY A 50 -3.58 -12.06 -14.49
CA GLY A 50 -2.68 -10.95 -14.17
C GLY A 50 -2.30 -10.87 -12.69
N GLY A 51 -2.74 -11.82 -11.87
CA GLY A 51 -2.55 -11.81 -10.42
C GLY A 51 -3.69 -11.14 -9.66
N ASN A 52 -4.87 -10.99 -10.27
CA ASN A 52 -6.05 -10.46 -9.61
C ASN A 52 -7.10 -11.55 -9.43
N THR A 53 -7.34 -11.95 -8.19
CA THR A 53 -8.23 -13.06 -7.85
C THR A 53 -9.25 -12.68 -6.79
N TRP A 54 -10.44 -13.26 -6.88
CA TRP A 54 -11.34 -13.35 -5.73
C TRP A 54 -12.13 -14.64 -5.75
N ARG A 55 -12.49 -15.11 -4.57
CA ARG A 55 -13.29 -16.30 -4.35
C ARG A 55 -14.46 -15.99 -3.44
N LEU A 56 -15.65 -16.38 -3.87
CA LEU A 56 -16.85 -16.36 -3.03
C LEU A 56 -17.26 -17.80 -2.73
N ALA A 57 -17.45 -18.12 -1.46
CA ALA A 57 -17.91 -19.42 -1.00
C ALA A 57 -19.09 -19.28 -0.04
N TRP A 58 -20.11 -20.13 -0.23
CA TRP A 58 -21.19 -20.30 0.74
C TRP A 58 -20.81 -21.30 1.82
N VAL A 59 -21.27 -21.05 3.03
CA VAL A 59 -21.01 -21.85 4.23
C VAL A 59 -22.37 -22.16 4.89
N GLU A 60 -22.49 -23.34 5.50
CA GLU A 60 -23.69 -23.78 6.22
C GLU A 60 -24.29 -22.65 7.09
N GLY A 61 -25.62 -22.54 7.10
CA GLY A 61 -26.34 -21.52 7.87
C GLY A 61 -26.55 -20.19 7.14
N ASP A 62 -26.58 -20.20 5.81
CA ASP A 62 -26.77 -18.99 4.97
C ASP A 62 -25.68 -17.93 5.16
N ARG A 63 -24.45 -18.41 5.38
CA ARG A 63 -23.27 -17.58 5.59
C ARG A 63 -22.37 -17.63 4.37
N ALA A 64 -21.56 -16.61 4.15
CA ALA A 64 -20.63 -16.57 3.02
C ALA A 64 -19.28 -16.02 3.43
N VAL A 65 -18.24 -16.35 2.67
CA VAL A 65 -16.92 -15.76 2.79
C VAL A 65 -16.43 -15.36 1.41
N LEU A 66 -15.87 -14.16 1.33
CA LEU A 66 -15.25 -13.57 0.16
C LEU A 66 -13.77 -13.35 0.49
N VAL A 67 -12.89 -13.95 -0.29
CA VAL A 67 -11.42 -13.87 -0.14
C VAL A 67 -10.85 -13.36 -1.45
N GLY A 68 -9.87 -12.47 -1.44
CA GLY A 68 -9.24 -12.07 -2.68
C GLY A 68 -7.96 -11.30 -2.54
N TYR A 69 -7.40 -10.97 -3.69
CA TYR A 69 -6.12 -10.34 -3.89
C TYR A 69 -6.10 -9.59 -5.22
N ASP A 70 -5.47 -8.42 -5.20
CA ASP A 70 -5.18 -7.61 -6.38
C ASP A 70 -3.70 -7.25 -6.37
N HIS A 71 -2.99 -7.52 -7.46
CA HIS A 71 -1.55 -7.33 -7.52
C HIS A 71 -1.11 -5.85 -7.48
N GLU A 72 -1.97 -4.92 -7.88
CA GLU A 72 -1.62 -3.50 -8.01
C GLU A 72 -2.03 -2.65 -6.79
N PHE A 73 -3.12 -3.03 -6.13
CA PHE A 73 -3.79 -2.19 -5.13
C PHE A 73 -3.91 -2.84 -3.76
N SER A 74 -3.44 -4.08 -3.57
CA SER A 74 -3.50 -4.75 -2.26
C SER A 74 -2.37 -4.34 -1.33
N GLU A 75 -2.52 -3.23 -0.63
CA GLU A 75 -1.47 -2.74 0.27
C GLU A 75 -1.38 -3.50 1.60
N THR A 76 -2.34 -4.37 1.90
CA THR A 76 -2.47 -5.10 3.18
C THR A 76 -1.36 -6.12 3.45
N LEU A 77 -0.52 -6.46 2.46
CA LEU A 77 0.53 -7.49 2.58
C LEU A 77 1.90 -6.95 3.00
N ASP A 78 2.50 -6.05 2.21
CA ASP A 78 3.93 -5.70 2.37
C ASP A 78 4.21 -4.21 2.66
N TYR A 79 3.23 -3.32 2.47
CA TYR A 79 3.44 -1.87 2.56
C TYR A 79 2.76 -1.19 3.75
N VAL A 80 2.12 -1.95 4.64
CA VAL A 80 1.51 -1.38 5.84
C VAL A 80 2.57 -1.01 6.88
N SER A 81 2.45 0.22 7.42
CA SER A 81 3.19 0.67 8.60
C SER A 81 2.98 -0.27 9.79
N ARG A 82 1.80 -0.90 9.84
CA ARG A 82 1.40 -1.83 10.89
C ARG A 82 0.84 -3.14 10.31
N PRO A 83 1.62 -4.23 10.34
CA PRO A 83 1.15 -5.55 10.00
C PRO A 83 -0.01 -5.97 10.91
N PHE A 84 -1.01 -6.63 10.32
CA PHE A 84 -2.20 -7.07 11.04
C PHE A 84 -2.70 -8.40 10.46
N ASP A 85 -3.52 -9.14 11.22
CA ASP A 85 -4.13 -10.39 10.75
C ASP A 85 -5.49 -10.06 10.12
N LEU A 86 -5.65 -10.27 8.81
CA LEU A 86 -6.92 -10.05 8.08
C LEU A 86 -8.10 -10.83 8.70
N LEU A 87 -7.79 -11.91 9.43
CA LEU A 87 -8.75 -12.79 10.07
C LEU A 87 -8.75 -12.63 11.61
N GLN A 88 -8.22 -11.51 12.13
CA GLN A 88 -8.13 -11.25 13.57
C GLN A 88 -9.50 -11.36 14.26
N ASP A 89 -10.55 -10.85 13.63
CA ASP A 89 -11.92 -10.84 14.17
C ASP A 89 -12.84 -11.88 13.52
N ALA A 90 -12.26 -12.80 12.75
CA ALA A 90 -13.00 -13.78 11.99
C ALA A 90 -13.74 -14.79 12.89
N PRO A 91 -14.98 -15.15 12.54
CA PRO A 91 -15.79 -16.04 13.35
C PRO A 91 -15.33 -17.50 13.25
N VAL A 92 -15.60 -18.29 14.30
CA VAL A 92 -15.22 -19.71 14.38
C VAL A 92 -15.81 -20.59 13.28
N TRP A 93 -16.91 -20.14 12.67
CA TRP A 93 -17.64 -20.89 11.65
C TRP A 93 -17.05 -20.79 10.25
N LEU A 94 -16.09 -19.89 10.00
CA LEU A 94 -15.43 -19.82 8.70
C LEU A 94 -14.88 -21.19 8.28
N PRO A 95 -14.81 -21.49 6.96
CA PRO A 95 -14.26 -22.73 6.46
C PRO A 95 -12.73 -22.71 6.57
N TRP A 96 -12.21 -22.78 7.81
CA TRP A 96 -10.80 -22.54 8.13
C TRP A 96 -9.81 -23.43 7.38
N THR A 97 -10.16 -24.68 7.08
CA THR A 97 -9.31 -25.56 6.26
C THR A 97 -9.14 -25.01 4.84
N TRP A 98 -10.23 -24.58 4.21
CA TRP A 98 -10.19 -23.98 2.87
C TRP A 98 -9.43 -22.65 2.85
N ILE A 99 -9.64 -21.80 3.87
CA ILE A 99 -8.89 -20.53 3.99
C ILE A 99 -7.39 -20.79 4.16
N ALA A 100 -6.99 -21.75 5.02
CA ALA A 100 -5.59 -22.07 5.24
C ALA A 100 -4.92 -22.68 4.00
N GLU A 101 -5.66 -23.49 3.23
CA GLU A 101 -5.20 -24.01 1.94
C GLU A 101 -4.99 -22.88 0.92
N LEU A 102 -5.87 -21.87 0.90
CA LEU A 102 -5.71 -20.68 0.06
C LEU A 102 -4.51 -19.82 0.48
N GLU A 103 -4.37 -19.49 1.77
CA GLU A 103 -3.22 -18.71 2.28
C GLU A 103 -1.88 -19.41 2.02
N ALA A 104 -1.87 -20.75 1.90
CA ALA A 104 -0.68 -21.52 1.56
C ALA A 104 -0.40 -21.58 0.05
N ALA A 105 -1.42 -21.39 -0.79
CA ALA A 105 -1.33 -21.51 -2.25
C ALA A 105 -1.07 -20.17 -2.94
N GLU A 106 -1.61 -19.07 -2.41
CA GLU A 106 -1.56 -17.75 -3.04
C GLU A 106 -1.60 -16.60 -2.02
N CYS A 107 -1.47 -15.37 -2.53
CA CYS A 107 -1.61 -14.17 -1.71
C CYS A 107 -3.08 -13.91 -1.38
N VAL A 108 -3.35 -13.52 -0.13
CA VAL A 108 -4.69 -13.09 0.34
C VAL A 108 -4.56 -11.70 0.94
N ALA A 109 -5.23 -10.72 0.33
CA ALA A 109 -5.15 -9.33 0.75
C ALA A 109 -6.43 -8.78 1.37
N PHE A 110 -7.57 -9.40 1.13
CA PHE A 110 -8.80 -9.05 1.81
C PHE A 110 -9.65 -10.29 2.11
N VAL A 111 -10.34 -10.24 3.25
CA VAL A 111 -11.33 -11.24 3.63
C VAL A 111 -12.56 -10.56 4.22
N TYR A 112 -13.72 -10.83 3.61
CA TYR A 112 -15.03 -10.39 4.08
C TYR A 112 -15.88 -11.62 4.39
N TRP A 113 -16.69 -11.56 5.43
CA TRP A 113 -17.61 -12.63 5.79
C TRP A 113 -19.03 -12.09 6.00
N TRP A 114 -20.01 -12.91 5.65
CA TRP A 114 -21.43 -12.59 5.74
C TRP A 114 -22.14 -13.46 6.77
N ASP A 115 -22.83 -12.81 7.69
CA ASP A 115 -23.79 -13.42 8.62
C ASP A 115 -24.94 -12.42 8.87
N GLY A 116 -25.84 -12.30 7.88
CA GLY A 116 -26.91 -11.29 7.84
C GLY A 116 -26.44 -9.88 7.43
N ALA A 117 -25.15 -9.58 7.60
CA ALA A 117 -24.46 -8.41 7.05
C ALA A 117 -23.01 -8.78 6.72
N TRP A 118 -22.39 -8.02 5.81
CA TRP A 118 -20.95 -8.13 5.56
C TRP A 118 -20.16 -7.57 6.74
N ALA A 119 -19.06 -8.23 7.08
CA ALA A 119 -18.10 -7.78 8.07
C ALA A 119 -16.68 -8.18 7.64
N ARG A 120 -15.69 -7.50 8.21
CA ARG A 120 -14.27 -7.84 8.10
C ARG A 120 -13.52 -7.33 9.32
N THR A 121 -12.28 -7.78 9.49
CA THR A 121 -11.35 -7.17 10.44
C THR A 121 -11.14 -5.69 10.08
N PRO A 122 -11.17 -4.74 11.05
CA PRO A 122 -10.85 -3.34 10.81
C PRO A 122 -9.43 -3.17 10.26
N TYR A 123 -9.25 -2.22 9.35
CA TYR A 123 -7.94 -1.93 8.78
C TYR A 123 -7.27 -0.75 9.50
N PRO A 124 -5.93 -0.64 9.42
CA PRO A 124 -5.23 0.58 9.80
C PRO A 124 -5.75 1.81 9.04
N ASP A 125 -5.73 2.97 9.70
CA ASP A 125 -6.24 4.24 9.18
C ASP A 125 -5.44 4.78 7.97
N ASP A 126 -4.18 4.33 7.84
CA ASP A 126 -3.26 4.75 6.80
C ASP A 126 -3.24 3.81 5.58
N LEU A 127 -3.97 2.68 5.62
CA LEU A 127 -4.14 1.79 4.47
C LEU A 127 -4.87 2.54 3.34
N GLU A 128 -4.29 2.64 2.15
CA GLU A 128 -4.91 3.38 1.04
C GLU A 128 -5.91 2.52 0.28
N ASP A 129 -5.58 1.28 -0.01
CA ASP A 129 -6.40 0.38 -0.82
C ASP A 129 -6.20 -1.09 -0.39
N ASP A 130 -7.29 -1.87 -0.43
CA ASP A 130 -7.28 -3.31 -0.19
C ASP A 130 -7.47 -4.11 -1.47
N GLY A 131 -7.63 -3.44 -2.62
CA GLY A 131 -7.83 -4.07 -3.92
C GLY A 131 -9.27 -4.50 -4.22
N LEU A 132 -10.21 -4.34 -3.28
CA LEU A 132 -11.59 -4.82 -3.43
C LEU A 132 -12.28 -4.20 -4.67
N GLU A 133 -12.14 -2.89 -4.86
CA GLU A 133 -12.77 -2.19 -5.99
C GLU A 133 -12.26 -2.72 -7.34
N ALA A 134 -10.95 -2.94 -7.45
CA ALA A 134 -10.31 -3.31 -8.69
C ALA A 134 -10.88 -4.63 -9.25
N VAL A 135 -11.11 -5.59 -8.36
CA VAL A 135 -11.51 -6.96 -8.75
C VAL A 135 -13.03 -7.19 -8.72
N LEU A 136 -13.80 -6.40 -7.97
CA LEU A 136 -15.25 -6.61 -7.80
C LEU A 136 -16.16 -5.52 -8.37
N SER A 137 -15.65 -4.34 -8.76
CA SER A 137 -16.49 -3.21 -9.19
C SER A 137 -17.48 -3.56 -10.30
N LYS A 138 -17.06 -4.36 -11.29
CA LYS A 138 -17.93 -4.78 -12.41
C LYS A 138 -19.02 -5.74 -11.94
N THR A 139 -18.67 -6.82 -11.23
CA THR A 139 -19.62 -7.85 -10.79
C THR A 139 -20.56 -7.37 -9.67
N SER A 140 -20.18 -6.30 -8.97
CA SER A 140 -20.98 -5.74 -7.86
C SER A 140 -22.16 -4.86 -8.32
N SER A 141 -22.23 -4.50 -9.61
CA SER A 141 -23.37 -3.78 -10.19
C SER A 141 -24.03 -4.55 -11.33
N LEU A 142 -25.34 -4.34 -11.52
CA LEU A 142 -26.07 -4.96 -12.63
C LEU A 142 -25.49 -4.52 -13.98
N ASP A 143 -25.31 -3.22 -14.18
CA ASP A 143 -24.76 -2.67 -15.43
C ASP A 143 -23.33 -3.14 -15.68
N GLY A 144 -22.46 -3.15 -14.65
CA GLY A 144 -21.09 -3.64 -14.77
C GLY A 144 -21.04 -5.13 -15.13
N THR A 145 -21.93 -5.94 -14.54
CA THR A 145 -22.06 -7.37 -14.85
C THR A 145 -22.52 -7.60 -16.28
N VAL A 146 -23.50 -6.80 -16.75
CA VAL A 146 -23.99 -6.88 -18.12
C VAL A 146 -22.88 -6.52 -19.12
N GLU A 147 -22.12 -5.45 -18.89
CA GLU A 147 -21.00 -5.11 -19.78
C GLU A 147 -19.90 -6.18 -19.74
N GLN A 148 -19.57 -6.71 -18.56
CA GLN A 148 -18.60 -7.82 -18.44
C GLN A 148 -19.07 -9.09 -19.18
N MET A 149 -20.36 -9.41 -19.09
CA MET A 149 -20.97 -10.53 -19.81
C MET A 149 -20.88 -10.35 -21.32
N LEU A 150 -21.15 -9.14 -21.82
CA LEU A 150 -21.01 -8.82 -23.23
C LEU A 150 -19.55 -8.86 -23.69
N ASP A 151 -18.61 -8.33 -22.89
CA ASP A 151 -17.18 -8.38 -23.18
C ASP A 151 -16.69 -9.83 -23.31
N CYS A 152 -17.16 -10.73 -22.42
CA CYS A 152 -16.86 -12.17 -22.51
C CYS A 152 -17.43 -12.83 -23.77
N LEU A 153 -18.64 -12.46 -24.20
CA LEU A 153 -19.31 -13.08 -25.36
C LEU A 153 -18.87 -12.49 -26.71
N LEU A 154 -18.36 -11.25 -26.72
CA LEU A 154 -18.00 -10.48 -27.90
C LEU A 154 -16.55 -9.94 -27.86
N PRO A 155 -15.53 -10.77 -27.60
CA PRO A 155 -14.15 -10.29 -27.51
C PRO A 155 -13.71 -9.68 -28.86
N GLY A 156 -13.31 -8.41 -28.84
CA GLY A 156 -12.83 -7.69 -30.03
C GLY A 156 -13.90 -7.33 -31.07
N ARG A 157 -15.18 -7.64 -30.84
CA ARG A 157 -16.31 -7.18 -31.68
C ARG A 157 -17.18 -6.23 -30.87
N ARG A 158 -17.30 -4.98 -31.31
CA ARG A 158 -18.32 -4.06 -30.78
C ARG A 158 -19.49 -4.04 -31.76
N PRO A 159 -20.52 -4.89 -31.60
CA PRO A 159 -21.74 -4.70 -32.38
C PRO A 159 -22.23 -3.26 -32.21
N HIS A 160 -22.67 -2.64 -33.30
CA HIS A 160 -23.11 -1.24 -33.30
C HIS A 160 -24.63 -1.18 -33.47
N GLY A 161 -25.24 -0.10 -32.98
CA GLY A 161 -26.66 0.18 -33.15
C GLY A 161 -27.58 -0.80 -32.40
N GLU A 162 -28.66 -1.22 -33.05
CA GLU A 162 -29.77 -1.95 -32.45
C GLU A 162 -29.38 -3.33 -31.90
N LEU A 163 -28.44 -4.03 -32.54
CA LEU A 163 -28.02 -5.37 -32.10
C LEU A 163 -27.35 -5.33 -30.72
N ARG A 164 -26.53 -4.30 -30.44
CA ARG A 164 -25.91 -4.14 -29.11
C ARG A 164 -26.92 -3.77 -28.05
N ALA A 165 -27.90 -2.93 -28.37
CA ALA A 165 -28.98 -2.60 -27.45
C ALA A 165 -29.83 -3.84 -27.10
N ALA A 166 -30.17 -4.66 -28.10
CA ALA A 166 -30.88 -5.91 -27.90
C ALA A 166 -30.07 -6.93 -27.08
N ALA A 167 -28.79 -7.12 -27.38
CA ALA A 167 -27.90 -7.99 -26.60
C ALA A 167 -27.76 -7.53 -25.15
N ARG A 168 -27.64 -6.22 -24.92
CA ARG A 168 -27.54 -5.63 -23.58
C ARG A 168 -28.81 -5.85 -22.76
N GLU A 169 -29.99 -5.62 -23.35
CA GLU A 169 -31.27 -5.86 -22.68
C GLU A 169 -31.47 -7.36 -22.38
N THR A 170 -31.13 -8.25 -23.30
CA THR A 170 -31.21 -9.70 -23.08
C THR A 170 -30.23 -10.15 -21.98
N ALA A 171 -28.99 -9.66 -22.01
CA ALA A 171 -27.99 -9.92 -20.96
C ALA A 171 -28.47 -9.41 -19.59
N ARG A 172 -29.06 -8.21 -19.54
CA ARG A 172 -29.68 -7.68 -18.31
C ARG A 172 -30.73 -8.62 -17.75
N ARG A 173 -31.59 -9.19 -18.60
CA ARG A 173 -32.59 -10.18 -18.17
C ARG A 173 -31.96 -11.49 -17.73
N VAL A 174 -30.90 -11.96 -18.39
CA VAL A 174 -30.16 -13.15 -17.94
C VAL A 174 -29.64 -12.96 -16.51
N VAL A 175 -29.04 -11.79 -16.22
CA VAL A 175 -28.55 -11.49 -14.88
C VAL A 175 -29.68 -11.46 -13.86
N LEU A 176 -30.80 -10.79 -14.16
CA LEU A 176 -31.94 -10.71 -13.25
C LEU A 176 -32.58 -12.08 -12.98
N ASP A 177 -32.71 -12.92 -14.01
CA ASP A 177 -33.21 -14.27 -13.87
C ASP A 177 -32.27 -15.16 -13.07
N ALA A 178 -30.96 -14.98 -13.20
CA ALA A 178 -29.98 -15.64 -12.35
C ALA A 178 -30.11 -15.19 -10.88
N GLU A 179 -30.28 -13.89 -10.63
CA GLU A 179 -30.49 -13.34 -9.28
C GLU A 179 -31.75 -13.90 -8.60
N SER A 180 -32.81 -14.19 -9.38
CA SER A 180 -34.04 -14.82 -8.88
C SER A 180 -34.04 -16.34 -8.90
N GLY A 181 -32.95 -17.00 -9.34
CA GLY A 181 -32.88 -18.46 -9.47
C GLY A 181 -33.87 -19.04 -10.50
N SER A 182 -34.21 -18.24 -11.51
CA SER A 182 -35.20 -18.58 -12.55
C SER A 182 -34.59 -18.64 -13.95
N LEU A 183 -33.27 -18.75 -14.06
CA LEU A 183 -32.59 -18.82 -15.35
C LEU A 183 -33.06 -20.06 -16.12
N ASP A 184 -33.43 -19.88 -17.38
CA ASP A 184 -33.92 -20.96 -18.24
C ASP A 184 -33.16 -21.06 -19.57
N LYS A 185 -33.44 -22.15 -20.27
CA LYS A 185 -32.85 -22.46 -21.57
C LYS A 185 -33.16 -21.40 -22.62
N THR A 186 -34.42 -20.97 -22.70
CA THR A 186 -34.89 -20.02 -23.72
C THR A 186 -34.14 -18.70 -23.63
N ARG A 187 -33.88 -18.21 -22.40
CA ARG A 187 -33.17 -16.95 -22.18
C ARG A 187 -31.70 -17.04 -22.54
N VAL A 188 -31.04 -18.15 -22.22
CA VAL A 188 -29.64 -18.40 -22.57
C VAL A 188 -29.48 -18.49 -24.09
N GLU A 189 -30.33 -19.27 -24.77
CA GLU A 189 -30.28 -19.41 -26.24
C GLU A 189 -30.50 -18.05 -26.93
N ALA A 190 -31.46 -17.25 -26.46
CA ALA A 190 -31.70 -15.91 -27.00
C ALA A 190 -30.48 -14.99 -26.90
N LEU A 191 -29.71 -15.05 -25.81
CA LEU A 191 -28.48 -14.26 -25.68
C LEU A 191 -27.39 -14.76 -26.62
N LEU A 192 -27.16 -16.08 -26.68
CA LEU A 192 -26.11 -16.68 -27.50
C LEU A 192 -26.34 -16.45 -29.00
N ASP A 193 -27.61 -16.49 -29.44
CA ASP A 193 -28.02 -16.19 -30.81
C ASP A 193 -27.71 -14.73 -31.17
N LEU A 194 -28.03 -13.79 -30.29
CA LEU A 194 -27.76 -12.36 -30.49
C LEU A 194 -26.26 -12.04 -30.53
N THR A 195 -25.44 -12.77 -29.79
CA THR A 195 -23.98 -12.55 -29.76
C THR A 195 -23.23 -13.27 -30.86
N GLY A 196 -23.91 -14.07 -31.69
CA GLY A 196 -23.30 -14.76 -32.84
C GLY A 196 -22.16 -15.69 -32.42
N THR A 197 -22.33 -16.38 -31.29
CA THR A 197 -21.33 -17.30 -30.75
C THR A 197 -21.21 -18.51 -31.67
N THR A 198 -20.05 -18.72 -32.32
CA THR A 198 -19.82 -19.86 -33.21
C THR A 198 -19.81 -21.15 -32.40
N GLU A 199 -20.71 -22.10 -32.71
CA GLU A 199 -20.92 -23.36 -31.98
C GLU A 199 -21.23 -23.19 -30.48
N PRO A 200 -22.34 -22.52 -30.12
CA PRO A 200 -22.67 -22.29 -28.72
C PRO A 200 -23.14 -23.59 -28.05
N ASP A 201 -22.46 -24.01 -26.99
CA ASP A 201 -22.90 -25.14 -26.16
C ASP A 201 -23.84 -24.66 -25.05
N ALA A 202 -25.09 -24.37 -25.40
CA ALA A 202 -26.13 -24.01 -24.43
C ALA A 202 -26.34 -25.10 -23.37
N GLY A 203 -26.05 -26.37 -23.69
CA GLY A 203 -26.11 -27.49 -22.75
C GLY A 203 -25.08 -27.34 -21.64
N ALA A 204 -23.83 -27.02 -21.99
CA ALA A 204 -22.76 -26.75 -21.02
C ALA A 204 -23.03 -25.50 -20.17
N VAL A 205 -23.59 -24.44 -20.78
CA VAL A 205 -24.01 -23.24 -20.03
C VAL A 205 -25.05 -23.61 -18.98
N LEU A 206 -26.10 -24.35 -19.36
CA LEU A 206 -27.16 -24.76 -18.44
C LEU A 206 -26.69 -25.78 -17.39
N ALA A 207 -25.73 -26.64 -17.72
CA ALA A 207 -25.11 -27.53 -16.74
C ALA A 207 -24.36 -26.72 -15.67
N THR A 208 -23.51 -25.79 -16.09
CA THR A 208 -22.76 -24.90 -15.18
C THR A 208 -23.70 -24.03 -14.34
N ALA A 209 -24.77 -23.51 -14.95
CA ALA A 209 -25.79 -22.73 -14.24
C ALA A 209 -26.57 -23.58 -13.22
N ARG A 210 -26.82 -24.87 -13.50
CA ARG A 210 -27.41 -25.82 -12.54
C ARG A 210 -26.48 -26.03 -11.35
N ASP A 211 -25.20 -26.27 -11.61
CA ASP A 211 -24.20 -26.50 -10.56
C ASP A 211 -24.01 -25.26 -9.67
N GLY A 212 -24.25 -24.06 -10.22
CA GLY A 212 -24.28 -22.81 -9.48
C GLY A 212 -25.59 -22.50 -8.74
N GLY A 213 -26.64 -23.31 -8.90
CA GLY A 213 -27.94 -23.06 -8.27
C GLY A 213 -28.78 -21.95 -8.92
N LEU A 214 -28.59 -21.68 -10.22
CA LEU A 214 -29.26 -20.57 -10.93
C LEU A 214 -30.60 -20.95 -11.59
N LEU A 215 -30.90 -22.24 -11.67
CA LEU A 215 -32.11 -22.78 -12.30
C LEU A 215 -33.20 -23.04 -11.24
N PRO A 216 -34.48 -23.04 -11.63
CA PRO A 216 -35.57 -23.39 -10.72
C PRO A 216 -35.35 -24.74 -10.02
N GLY A 217 -35.43 -24.75 -8.69
CA GLY A 217 -35.32 -25.96 -7.87
C GLY A 217 -33.91 -26.54 -7.75
N THR A 218 -32.88 -25.80 -8.16
CA THR A 218 -31.47 -26.18 -7.97
C THR A 218 -30.90 -25.54 -6.72
N GLU A 219 -29.99 -26.24 -6.04
CA GLU A 219 -29.32 -25.74 -4.86
C GLU A 219 -27.90 -25.31 -5.20
N ARG A 220 -27.44 -24.23 -4.58
CA ARG A 220 -26.06 -23.77 -4.71
C ARG A 220 -25.10 -24.63 -3.87
N PRO A 221 -23.84 -24.81 -4.28
CA PRO A 221 -22.82 -25.46 -3.49
C PRO A 221 -22.63 -24.74 -2.14
N THR A 222 -22.50 -25.51 -1.06
CA THR A 222 -22.31 -24.98 0.30
C THR A 222 -21.24 -25.79 1.03
N MET A 223 -20.25 -25.10 1.58
CA MET A 223 -19.17 -25.67 2.40
C MET A 223 -19.64 -25.90 3.84
N ARG A 224 -18.99 -26.86 4.50
CA ARG A 224 -19.22 -27.10 5.94
C ARG A 224 -18.65 -25.97 6.78
N ALA A 225 -19.37 -25.60 7.84
CA ALA A 225 -18.87 -24.61 8.79
C ALA A 225 -17.70 -25.15 9.61
N GLY A 226 -16.72 -24.28 9.89
CA GLY A 226 -15.67 -24.54 10.86
C GLY A 226 -16.23 -24.75 12.27
N ARG A 227 -15.46 -25.44 13.11
CA ARG A 227 -15.81 -25.71 14.52
C ARG A 227 -14.91 -25.01 15.51
N SER A 228 -13.74 -24.57 15.07
CA SER A 228 -12.73 -23.90 15.88
C SER A 228 -11.85 -23.05 14.98
N ARG A 229 -11.39 -21.92 15.50
CA ARG A 229 -10.38 -21.10 14.84
C ARG A 229 -9.00 -21.74 15.02
N PRO A 230 -8.19 -21.91 13.96
CA PRO A 230 -6.82 -22.37 14.08
C PRO A 230 -5.97 -21.34 14.82
N GLU A 231 -4.89 -21.81 15.44
CA GLU A 231 -3.86 -20.91 15.95
C GLU A 231 -3.21 -20.16 14.77
N ARG A 232 -3.11 -18.84 14.89
CA ARG A 232 -2.54 -17.98 13.85
C ARG A 232 -1.30 -17.28 14.42
N SER A 233 -0.26 -17.19 13.61
CA SER A 233 0.94 -16.44 13.96
C SER A 233 0.56 -15.00 14.26
N ARG A 234 1.17 -14.44 15.32
CA ARG A 234 1.01 -13.01 15.59
C ARG A 234 1.65 -12.23 14.45
N PRO A 235 0.98 -11.20 13.90
CA PRO A 235 1.61 -10.26 12.99
C PRO A 235 2.86 -9.65 13.63
N ALA A 236 3.82 -9.27 12.79
CA ALA A 236 4.97 -8.49 13.23
C ALA A 236 4.50 -7.21 13.92
N SER A 237 5.21 -6.79 14.96
CA SER A 237 4.90 -5.55 15.67
C SER A 237 5.28 -4.31 14.85
N LEU A 238 6.22 -4.46 13.92
CA LEU A 238 6.73 -3.42 13.04
C LEU A 238 6.46 -3.75 11.58
N GLY A 239 5.88 -2.79 10.85
CA GLY A 239 5.86 -2.80 9.40
C GLY A 239 7.20 -2.37 8.82
N GLU A 240 7.43 -2.68 7.54
CA GLU A 240 8.65 -2.26 6.84
C GLU A 240 8.89 -0.74 6.93
N PRO A 241 7.86 0.13 6.80
CA PRO A 241 8.07 1.56 6.90
C PRO A 241 8.60 2.01 8.28
N GLU A 242 8.02 1.52 9.38
CA GLU A 242 8.45 1.86 10.75
C GLU A 242 9.81 1.27 11.09
N TRP A 243 10.05 0.04 10.65
CA TRP A 243 11.32 -0.63 10.83
C TRP A 243 12.44 0.12 10.11
N GLY A 244 12.18 0.58 8.89
CA GLY A 244 13.07 1.42 8.11
C GLY A 244 13.37 2.78 8.74
N LEU A 245 12.40 3.41 9.41
CA LEU A 245 12.63 4.63 10.19
C LEU A 245 13.54 4.37 11.39
N LEU A 246 13.28 3.29 12.14
CA LEU A 246 14.07 2.91 13.32
C LEU A 246 15.53 2.65 12.96
N VAL A 247 15.76 1.80 11.95
CA VAL A 247 17.11 1.46 11.49
C VAL A 247 17.78 2.68 10.86
N GLY A 248 17.06 3.46 10.05
CA GLY A 248 17.58 4.67 9.42
C GLY A 248 18.04 5.72 10.43
N ASP A 249 17.27 5.97 11.50
CA ASP A 249 17.65 6.90 12.58
C ASP A 249 18.94 6.42 13.28
N ALA A 250 18.98 5.13 13.66
CA ALA A 250 20.13 4.56 14.33
C ALA A 250 21.39 4.56 13.44
N MET A 251 21.24 4.34 12.14
CA MET A 251 22.32 4.34 11.16
C MET A 251 22.86 5.76 10.90
N ARG A 252 22.03 6.80 10.94
CA ARG A 252 22.46 8.21 10.91
C ARG A 252 23.20 8.64 12.17
N ARG A 253 22.85 8.07 13.32
CA ARG A 253 23.55 8.28 14.61
C ARG A 253 24.76 7.35 14.79
N GLY A 254 24.90 6.35 13.93
CA GLY A 254 25.92 5.32 13.96
C GLY A 254 27.33 5.86 13.68
N ARG A 255 28.34 5.05 13.98
CA ARG A 255 29.75 5.36 13.72
C ARG A 255 30.31 4.35 12.74
N GLU A 256 31.27 4.80 11.94
CA GLU A 256 32.03 3.92 11.05
C GLU A 256 33.12 3.18 11.83
N ALA A 257 33.14 1.85 11.76
CA ALA A 257 34.29 1.08 12.22
C ALA A 257 35.46 1.19 11.23
N GLU A 258 36.69 1.20 11.75
CA GLU A 258 37.89 1.25 10.93
C GLU A 258 38.06 -0.06 10.14
N ARG A 259 38.03 0.03 8.80
CA ARG A 259 38.16 -1.11 7.88
C ARG A 259 39.32 -0.93 6.92
N PRO A 260 39.96 -2.03 6.47
CA PRO A 260 40.90 -1.97 5.36
C PRO A 260 40.23 -1.41 4.11
N THR A 261 40.92 -0.51 3.40
CA THR A 261 40.48 -0.05 2.08
C THR A 261 40.45 -1.22 1.10
N PRO A 262 39.38 -1.40 0.31
CA PRO A 262 39.34 -2.40 -0.74
C PRO A 262 40.55 -2.29 -1.68
N ALA A 263 41.05 -3.43 -2.16
CA ALA A 263 42.11 -3.43 -3.16
C ALA A 263 41.64 -2.71 -4.43
N PRO A 264 42.54 -2.00 -5.15
CA PRO A 264 42.20 -1.44 -6.45
C PRO A 264 41.60 -2.50 -7.38
N SER A 265 40.50 -2.17 -8.05
CA SER A 265 39.76 -3.09 -8.91
C SER A 265 39.47 -2.44 -10.27
N GLY A 266 39.53 -3.23 -11.35
CA GLY A 266 39.16 -2.75 -12.68
C GLY A 266 37.71 -2.27 -12.75
N ALA A 267 36.82 -2.82 -11.92
CA ALA A 267 35.44 -2.37 -11.82
C ALA A 267 35.32 -0.91 -11.32
N LEU A 268 36.27 -0.44 -10.51
CA LEU A 268 36.32 0.96 -10.06
C LEU A 268 36.73 1.86 -11.23
N ASP A 269 37.72 1.42 -11.99
CA ASP A 269 38.20 2.12 -13.19
C ASP A 269 37.08 2.20 -14.24
N ASP A 270 36.31 1.13 -14.46
CA ASP A 270 35.19 1.09 -15.40
C ASP A 270 34.12 2.16 -15.07
N VAL A 271 33.78 2.34 -13.78
CA VAL A 271 32.85 3.39 -13.35
C VAL A 271 33.43 4.78 -13.59
N ALA A 272 34.70 4.98 -13.25
CA ALA A 272 35.37 6.27 -13.44
C ALA A 272 35.49 6.64 -14.93
N ASP A 273 35.82 5.67 -15.79
CA ASP A 273 35.94 5.86 -17.24
C ASP A 273 34.58 6.13 -17.87
N TRP A 274 33.53 5.46 -17.42
CA TRP A 274 32.16 5.78 -17.83
C TRP A 274 31.80 7.23 -17.48
N ILE A 275 32.12 7.70 -16.26
CA ILE A 275 31.87 9.10 -15.85
C ILE A 275 32.66 10.07 -16.72
N ARG A 276 33.94 9.79 -17.01
CA ARG A 276 34.77 10.64 -17.88
C ARG A 276 34.20 10.75 -19.29
N ALA A 277 33.69 9.65 -19.84
CA ALA A 277 33.17 9.61 -21.19
C ALA A 277 31.78 10.28 -21.31
N ASN A 278 30.95 10.20 -20.28
CA ASN A 278 29.52 10.53 -20.40
C ASN A 278 29.07 11.74 -19.55
N ALA A 279 29.81 12.10 -18.50
CA ALA A 279 29.33 13.05 -17.49
C ALA A 279 30.35 14.13 -17.10
N LEU A 280 31.63 13.99 -17.44
CA LEU A 280 32.67 14.93 -17.04
C LEU A 280 32.89 16.04 -18.07
N ASP A 281 32.76 17.30 -17.64
CA ASP A 281 33.11 18.46 -18.46
C ASP A 281 34.61 18.78 -18.32
N ALA A 282 35.21 19.35 -19.37
CA ALA A 282 36.64 19.62 -19.42
C ALA A 282 37.10 20.56 -18.28
N GLY A 283 38.09 20.13 -17.50
CA GLY A 283 38.67 20.92 -16.41
C GLY A 283 37.82 20.99 -15.13
N THR A 284 36.76 20.18 -15.02
CA THR A 284 35.86 20.15 -13.86
C THR A 284 35.95 18.82 -13.09
N SER A 285 35.12 18.68 -12.07
CA SER A 285 34.85 17.40 -11.40
C SER A 285 33.40 16.92 -11.58
N THR A 286 33.18 15.62 -11.40
CA THR A 286 31.85 15.02 -11.36
C THR A 286 31.76 14.09 -10.17
N THR A 287 30.69 14.23 -9.38
CA THR A 287 30.46 13.43 -8.17
C THR A 287 29.39 12.39 -8.43
N LEU A 288 29.74 11.11 -8.24
CA LEU A 288 28.80 10.02 -8.08
C LEU A 288 28.56 9.79 -6.59
N THR A 289 27.29 9.72 -6.21
CA THR A 289 26.84 9.25 -4.88
C THR A 289 25.97 8.02 -5.08
N TYR A 290 26.17 7.00 -4.26
CA TYR A 290 25.38 5.79 -4.24
C TYR A 290 25.02 5.45 -2.79
N GLY A 291 23.80 4.99 -2.57
CA GLY A 291 23.35 4.32 -1.36
C GLY A 291 22.47 3.13 -1.72
N VAL A 292 22.66 1.99 -1.06
CA VAL A 292 21.80 0.80 -1.21
C VAL A 292 20.33 1.14 -0.97
N THR A 293 20.08 2.13 -0.10
CA THR A 293 18.75 2.52 0.38
C THR A 293 18.17 3.75 -0.32
N GLY A 294 19.01 4.59 -0.94
CA GLY A 294 18.61 5.88 -1.53
C GLY A 294 18.94 6.05 -3.02
N GLY A 295 19.29 4.95 -3.69
CA GLY A 295 19.66 4.94 -5.10
C GLY A 295 21.02 5.59 -5.36
N TRP A 296 21.23 6.07 -6.59
CA TRP A 296 22.49 6.74 -6.97
C TRP A 296 22.26 7.95 -7.86
N ARG A 297 23.21 8.89 -7.84
CA ARG A 297 23.15 10.15 -8.59
C ARG A 297 24.53 10.53 -9.09
N ILE A 298 24.60 10.99 -10.33
CA ILE A 298 25.79 11.60 -10.93
C ILE A 298 25.52 13.10 -11.07
N THR A 299 26.33 13.92 -10.40
CA THR A 299 26.17 15.37 -10.36
C THR A 299 27.46 16.03 -10.82
N LYS A 300 27.37 16.83 -11.88
CA LYS A 300 28.50 17.65 -12.34
C LYS A 300 28.79 18.77 -11.35
N GLU A 301 29.98 19.36 -11.44
CA GLU A 301 30.34 20.55 -10.65
C GLU A 301 29.39 21.74 -10.89
N SER A 302 28.75 21.82 -12.07
CA SER A 302 27.71 22.81 -12.38
C SER A 302 26.41 22.62 -11.59
N GLY A 303 26.23 21.49 -10.90
CA GLY A 303 24.96 21.06 -10.28
C GLY A 303 24.04 20.29 -11.22
N GLU A 304 24.37 20.17 -12.50
CA GLU A 304 23.62 19.36 -13.46
C GLU A 304 23.63 17.88 -13.05
N THR A 305 22.45 17.24 -13.03
CA THR A 305 22.33 15.80 -12.77
C THR A 305 22.33 15.03 -14.10
N VAL A 306 23.19 14.02 -14.20
CA VAL A 306 23.31 13.16 -15.38
C VAL A 306 22.60 11.83 -15.13
N PHE A 307 21.77 11.39 -16.09
CA PHE A 307 21.12 10.09 -16.04
C PHE A 307 22.03 9.02 -16.63
N GLY A 308 22.54 8.10 -15.79
CA GLY A 308 23.46 7.04 -16.26
C GLY A 308 22.77 5.75 -16.73
N GLY A 309 21.45 5.65 -16.60
CA GLY A 309 20.66 4.51 -17.10
C GLY A 309 21.11 3.14 -16.58
N VAL A 310 20.82 2.10 -17.36
CA VAL A 310 21.10 0.69 -17.02
C VAL A 310 22.59 0.39 -17.00
N GLU A 311 23.37 1.05 -17.86
CA GLU A 311 24.81 0.81 -18.00
C GLU A 311 25.57 1.20 -16.73
N ALA A 312 25.48 2.47 -16.30
CA ALA A 312 26.13 2.92 -15.07
C ALA A 312 25.63 2.14 -13.84
N GLY A 313 24.34 1.79 -13.79
CA GLY A 313 23.79 0.94 -12.73
C GLY A 313 24.41 -0.48 -12.70
N SER A 314 24.72 -1.05 -13.86
CA SER A 314 25.37 -2.36 -13.96
C SER A 314 26.84 -2.31 -13.54
N LEU A 315 27.55 -1.24 -13.93
CA LEU A 315 28.94 -1.00 -13.48
C LEU A 315 29.01 -0.83 -11.96
N LEU A 316 28.07 -0.08 -11.37
CA LEU A 316 27.99 0.10 -9.91
C LEU A 316 27.73 -1.20 -9.16
N ARG A 317 26.86 -2.05 -9.71
CA ARG A 317 26.62 -3.39 -9.15
C ARG A 317 27.88 -4.25 -9.22
N ALA A 318 28.59 -4.22 -10.35
CA ALA A 318 29.84 -4.96 -10.52
C ALA A 318 30.93 -4.48 -9.56
N LEU A 319 31.08 -3.17 -9.38
CA LEU A 319 32.00 -2.58 -8.41
C LEU A 319 31.67 -3.03 -6.98
N ARG A 320 30.38 -2.98 -6.59
CA ARG A 320 29.93 -3.40 -5.26
C ARG A 320 30.20 -4.88 -5.00
N GLU A 321 30.10 -5.72 -6.03
CA GLU A 321 30.44 -7.15 -5.94
C GLU A 321 31.95 -7.36 -5.85
N ALA A 322 32.74 -6.69 -6.68
CA ALA A 322 34.19 -6.81 -6.72
C ALA A 322 34.86 -6.38 -5.41
N GLU A 323 34.27 -5.42 -4.69
CA GLU A 323 34.76 -4.93 -3.40
C GLU A 323 34.13 -5.62 -2.19
N ALA A 324 33.29 -6.64 -2.40
CA ALA A 324 32.71 -7.41 -1.31
C ALA A 324 33.80 -8.18 -0.55
N HIS A 325 33.84 -8.03 0.78
CA HIS A 325 34.75 -8.81 1.62
C HIS A 325 33.96 -9.89 2.38
N PRO A 326 34.45 -11.15 2.44
CA PRO A 326 33.73 -12.24 3.10
C PRO A 326 33.53 -12.03 4.61
N GLU A 327 34.39 -11.23 5.26
CA GLU A 327 34.26 -10.95 6.69
C GLU A 327 33.57 -9.61 6.99
N HIS A 328 33.86 -8.58 6.18
CA HIS A 328 33.46 -7.19 6.47
C HIS A 328 32.16 -6.80 5.77
N GLY A 329 31.71 -7.60 4.81
CA GLY A 329 30.59 -7.32 3.92
C GLY A 329 30.93 -6.27 2.87
N ARG A 330 29.87 -5.68 2.32
CA ARG A 330 29.92 -4.61 1.31
C ARG A 330 29.60 -3.27 1.97
N TRP A 331 30.03 -2.20 1.32
CA TRP A 331 29.64 -0.86 1.72
C TRP A 331 28.14 -0.62 1.45
N PHE A 332 27.52 0.23 2.26
CA PHE A 332 26.16 0.73 2.05
C PHE A 332 26.16 1.95 1.14
N PHE A 333 27.18 2.81 1.27
CA PHE A 333 27.30 4.02 0.47
C PHE A 333 28.67 4.17 -0.15
N LEU A 334 28.69 4.82 -1.30
CA LEU A 334 29.88 5.18 -2.05
C LEU A 334 29.76 6.64 -2.53
N ARG A 335 30.81 7.44 -2.30
CA ARG A 335 31.02 8.73 -2.97
C ARG A 335 32.26 8.60 -3.84
N MET A 336 32.15 8.98 -5.10
CA MET A 336 33.27 9.00 -6.03
C MET A 336 33.32 10.37 -6.71
N VAL A 337 34.43 11.08 -6.53
CA VAL A 337 34.71 12.36 -7.21
C VAL A 337 35.71 12.08 -8.32
N VAL A 338 35.27 12.24 -9.56
CA VAL A 338 36.06 11.94 -10.76
C VAL A 338 36.48 13.24 -11.43
N THR A 339 37.76 13.33 -11.75
CA THR A 339 38.35 14.36 -12.63
C THR A 339 39.02 13.70 -13.83
N ALA A 340 39.60 14.51 -14.70
CA ALA A 340 40.35 14.02 -15.86
C ALA A 340 41.57 13.14 -15.46
N GLY A 341 42.18 13.39 -14.30
CA GLY A 341 43.42 12.71 -13.88
C GLY A 341 43.37 12.00 -12.53
N ALA A 342 42.31 12.15 -11.77
CA ALA A 342 42.19 11.58 -10.42
C ALA A 342 40.79 11.07 -10.12
N VAL A 343 40.72 10.10 -9.21
CA VAL A 343 39.49 9.55 -8.65
C VAL A 343 39.64 9.51 -7.14
N GLU A 344 38.80 10.25 -6.42
CA GLU A 344 38.71 10.20 -4.96
C GLU A 344 37.48 9.39 -4.57
N VAL A 345 37.63 8.47 -3.62
CA VAL A 345 36.57 7.53 -3.26
C VAL A 345 36.42 7.44 -1.75
N GLU A 346 35.18 7.62 -1.28
CA GLU A 346 34.77 7.40 0.11
C GLU A 346 33.71 6.31 0.17
N ARG A 347 33.79 5.47 1.20
CA ARG A 347 32.84 4.37 1.46
C ARG A 347 32.33 4.48 2.88
N ALA A 348 31.06 4.14 3.09
CA ALA A 348 30.48 3.98 4.42
C ALA A 348 29.82 2.61 4.51
N TYR A 349 30.19 1.83 5.52
CA TYR A 349 29.71 0.47 5.75
C TYR A 349 28.74 0.39 6.92
N ASP A 350 28.76 1.36 7.85
CA ASP A 350 28.04 1.25 9.13
C ASP A 350 27.16 2.44 9.45
N HIS A 351 27.33 3.56 8.77
CA HIS A 351 26.59 4.78 9.07
C HIS A 351 26.08 5.43 7.81
N TRP A 352 25.10 6.31 7.98
CA TRP A 352 24.60 7.15 6.91
C TRP A 352 25.50 8.40 6.80
N PRO A 353 26.26 8.55 5.72
CA PRO A 353 27.24 9.62 5.62
C PRO A 353 26.58 10.97 5.33
N HIS A 354 27.17 12.04 5.87
CA HIS A 354 26.64 13.41 5.73
C HIS A 354 26.58 13.88 4.26
N TRP A 355 27.41 13.32 3.38
CA TRP A 355 27.45 13.64 1.96
C TRP A 355 26.35 12.94 1.15
N HIS A 356 25.56 12.05 1.77
CA HIS A 356 24.41 11.38 1.17
C HIS A 356 23.11 11.74 1.89
N ALA A 357 22.85 13.01 2.17
CA ALA A 357 21.62 13.40 2.88
C ALA A 357 20.33 12.88 2.18
N PRO A 358 19.33 12.39 2.93
CA PRO A 358 18.02 12.00 2.38
C PRO A 358 17.35 13.18 1.64
N ARG A 359 16.55 12.92 0.59
CA ARG A 359 15.88 14.01 -0.17
C ARG A 359 14.62 14.51 0.53
N ASP A 360 13.95 13.63 1.26
CA ASP A 360 12.82 13.93 2.14
C ASP A 360 12.82 12.92 3.32
N PRO A 361 12.03 13.16 4.38
CA PRO A 361 11.99 12.29 5.56
C PRO A 361 11.48 10.86 5.32
N MET A 362 10.67 10.64 4.28
CA MET A 362 10.27 9.29 3.85
C MET A 362 11.39 8.60 3.05
N ASP A 363 12.19 9.37 2.32
CA ASP A 363 13.46 8.99 1.65
C ASP A 363 14.60 8.74 2.66
N GLY A 364 14.40 9.10 3.94
CA GLY A 364 15.28 8.77 5.06
C GLY A 364 15.03 7.39 5.67
N ARG A 365 14.07 6.63 5.13
CA ARG A 365 13.84 5.23 5.52
C ARG A 365 14.87 4.34 4.81
N VAL A 366 15.27 3.26 5.48
CA VAL A 366 16.01 2.17 4.83
C VAL A 366 15.05 1.02 4.55
N TRP A 367 15.34 0.23 3.53
CA TRP A 367 14.76 -1.11 3.40
C TRP A 367 15.41 -2.01 4.44
N ALA A 368 14.78 -2.13 5.60
CA ALA A 368 15.37 -2.77 6.77
C ALA A 368 15.66 -4.25 6.51
N ARG A 369 14.82 -4.93 5.70
CA ARG A 369 15.10 -6.30 5.24
C ARG A 369 16.40 -6.38 4.43
N SER A 370 16.63 -5.46 3.49
CA SER A 370 17.88 -5.43 2.70
C SER A 370 19.10 -5.09 3.55
N VAL A 371 18.94 -4.24 4.57
CA VAL A 371 20.01 -3.95 5.54
C VAL A 371 20.33 -5.19 6.38
N MET A 372 19.31 -5.91 6.86
CA MET A 372 19.47 -7.16 7.61
C MET A 372 20.23 -8.21 6.78
N GLU A 373 19.84 -8.44 5.54
CA GLU A 373 20.50 -9.39 4.62
C GLU A 373 21.99 -9.05 4.43
N GLU A 374 22.33 -7.77 4.30
CA GLU A 374 23.73 -7.33 4.20
C GLU A 374 24.51 -7.58 5.49
N LEU A 375 23.89 -7.31 6.65
CA LEU A 375 24.53 -7.51 7.95
C LEU A 375 24.73 -8.99 8.29
N ASP A 376 23.84 -9.86 7.82
CA ASP A 376 23.95 -11.31 8.02
C ASP A 376 25.16 -11.92 7.32
N GLY A 377 25.58 -11.32 6.21
CA GLY A 377 26.83 -11.65 5.52
C GLY A 377 28.11 -11.21 6.23
N ARG A 378 28.03 -10.43 7.31
CA ARG A 378 29.21 -9.93 8.06
C ARG A 378 29.52 -10.80 9.27
N GLU A 379 30.81 -10.96 9.57
CA GLU A 379 31.20 -11.51 10.88
C GLU A 379 30.71 -10.57 12.00
N PRO A 380 30.34 -11.12 13.17
CA PRO A 380 29.77 -10.32 14.27
C PRO A 380 30.60 -9.10 14.68
N ARG A 381 31.93 -9.17 14.62
CA ARG A 381 32.83 -8.04 14.96
C ARG A 381 32.76 -6.87 13.99
N TRP A 382 32.23 -7.07 12.78
CA TRP A 382 32.09 -6.07 11.72
C TRP A 382 30.65 -5.55 11.58
N ARG A 383 29.75 -6.01 12.45
CA ARG A 383 28.39 -5.50 12.52
C ARG A 383 28.36 -4.25 13.40
N PRO A 384 27.70 -3.17 12.98
CA PRO A 384 27.59 -1.96 13.77
C PRO A 384 26.72 -2.18 15.02
N ASP A 385 26.87 -1.31 16.02
CA ASP A 385 26.14 -1.41 17.31
C ASP A 385 24.61 -1.41 17.15
N TRP A 386 24.10 -0.76 16.10
CA TRP A 386 22.67 -0.70 15.79
C TRP A 386 22.16 -1.95 15.06
N SER A 387 23.02 -2.89 14.66
CA SER A 387 22.65 -4.09 13.87
C SER A 387 21.51 -4.91 14.50
N ARG A 388 21.42 -4.95 15.83
CA ARG A 388 20.30 -5.60 16.55
C ARG A 388 18.92 -5.04 16.18
N LEU A 389 18.84 -3.77 15.77
CA LEU A 389 17.60 -3.14 15.34
C LEU A 389 17.18 -3.63 13.96
N ALA A 390 18.13 -3.99 13.09
CA ALA A 390 17.89 -4.64 11.80
C ALA A 390 17.88 -6.17 11.97
N SER A 391 16.98 -6.68 12.82
CA SER A 391 16.77 -8.11 13.04
C SER A 391 15.29 -8.48 13.03
N GLU A 392 15.00 -9.73 12.68
CA GLU A 392 13.64 -10.28 12.75
C GLU A 392 13.08 -10.25 14.18
N GLU A 393 13.92 -10.42 15.20
CA GLU A 393 13.51 -10.29 16.60
C GLU A 393 12.96 -8.89 16.89
N THR A 394 13.66 -7.83 16.47
CA THR A 394 13.16 -6.45 16.62
C THR A 394 11.85 -6.24 15.86
N ARG A 395 11.76 -6.75 14.62
CA ARG A 395 10.54 -6.67 13.80
C ARG A 395 9.34 -7.33 14.50
N MET A 396 9.55 -8.50 15.10
CA MET A 396 8.49 -9.27 15.77
C MET A 396 8.12 -8.69 17.13
N CYS A 397 9.09 -8.27 17.95
CA CYS A 397 8.85 -7.81 19.31
C CYS A 397 8.50 -6.32 19.44
N GLY A 398 8.87 -5.48 18.47
CA GLY A 398 8.57 -4.05 18.48
C GLY A 398 9.22 -3.31 19.65
N LEU A 399 10.54 -3.42 19.79
CA LEU A 399 11.27 -2.74 20.87
C LEU A 399 11.09 -1.22 20.79
N VAL A 400 10.46 -0.63 21.81
CA VAL A 400 10.34 0.83 21.92
C VAL A 400 11.72 1.42 22.21
N PRO A 401 12.29 2.26 21.32
CA PRO A 401 13.58 2.89 21.57
C PRO A 401 13.46 3.88 22.73
N ALA A 402 14.54 4.00 23.50
CA ALA A 402 14.64 5.06 24.49
C ALA A 402 14.69 6.42 23.78
N VAL A 403 13.76 7.31 24.12
CA VAL A 403 13.72 8.68 23.63
C VAL A 403 14.12 9.58 24.78
N GLU A 404 15.21 10.32 24.62
CA GLU A 404 15.64 11.33 25.59
C GLU A 404 14.93 12.66 25.30
N PRO A 405 14.64 13.47 26.33
CA PRO A 405 14.15 14.84 26.12
C PRO A 405 15.16 15.70 25.35
N GLY A 406 14.63 16.53 24.46
CA GLY A 406 15.40 17.44 23.63
C GLY A 406 16.23 16.73 22.55
N GLY A 407 17.30 17.39 22.12
CA GLY A 407 18.21 16.88 21.09
C GLY A 407 17.89 17.38 19.68
N ALA A 408 18.47 16.71 18.69
CA ALA A 408 18.31 17.05 17.27
C ALA A 408 17.78 15.85 16.48
N PRO A 409 16.95 16.09 15.45
CA PRO A 409 16.52 15.05 14.54
C PRO A 409 17.75 14.45 13.85
N SER A 410 17.73 13.15 13.56
CA SER A 410 18.83 12.52 12.82
C SER A 410 18.90 12.98 11.36
N VAL A 411 17.78 13.44 10.81
CA VAL A 411 17.70 14.08 9.49
C VAL A 411 17.67 15.61 9.64
N THR A 412 18.23 16.31 8.68
CA THR A 412 18.11 17.78 8.63
C THR A 412 16.70 18.15 8.17
N LEU A 413 15.89 18.68 9.09
CA LEU A 413 14.57 19.25 8.77
C LEU A 413 14.73 20.74 8.45
N THR A 414 14.36 21.15 7.23
CA THR A 414 14.44 22.54 6.80
C THR A 414 13.16 23.27 7.22
N PRO A 415 13.26 24.30 8.10
CA PRO A 415 12.09 25.09 8.48
C PRO A 415 11.49 25.79 7.27
N MET A 416 10.17 25.81 7.22
CA MET A 416 9.40 26.41 6.14
C MET A 416 9.02 27.86 6.47
N SER A 417 9.10 28.74 5.48
CA SER A 417 8.59 30.10 5.58
C SER A 417 7.05 30.12 5.59
N ARG A 418 6.46 31.23 6.03
CA ARG A 418 5.00 31.39 5.99
C ARG A 418 4.42 31.35 4.57
N GLU A 419 5.20 31.76 3.58
CA GLU A 419 4.79 31.75 2.17
C GLU A 419 4.75 30.33 1.63
N GLU A 420 5.82 29.55 1.82
CA GLU A 420 5.86 28.13 1.45
C GLU A 420 4.77 27.33 2.19
N GLN A 421 4.51 27.64 3.46
CA GLN A 421 3.41 27.04 4.22
C GLN A 421 2.06 27.35 3.57
N GLN A 422 1.83 28.60 3.18
CA GLN A 422 0.60 29.03 2.52
C GLN A 422 0.44 28.36 1.15
N ASP A 423 1.53 28.20 0.38
CA ASP A 423 1.52 27.55 -0.93
C ASP A 423 1.13 26.08 -0.83
N LEU A 424 1.70 25.33 0.11
CA LEU A 424 1.30 23.94 0.37
C LEU A 424 -0.17 23.83 0.83
N LEU A 425 -0.65 24.76 1.65
CA LEU A 425 -2.06 24.76 2.07
C LEU A 425 -3.01 25.05 0.89
N VAL A 426 -2.61 25.92 -0.05
CA VAL A 426 -3.35 26.16 -1.29
C VAL A 426 -3.34 24.93 -2.18
N GLU A 427 -2.19 24.27 -2.33
CA GLU A 427 -2.05 23.02 -3.07
C GLU A 427 -2.97 21.92 -2.49
N ALA A 428 -2.95 21.74 -1.17
CA ALA A 428 -3.85 20.80 -0.48
C ALA A 428 -5.32 21.13 -0.74
N GLY A 429 -5.70 22.41 -0.66
CA GLY A 429 -7.05 22.87 -0.95
C GLY A 429 -7.49 22.57 -2.39
N GLN A 430 -6.57 22.72 -3.37
CA GLN A 430 -6.84 22.35 -4.76
C GLN A 430 -7.03 20.84 -4.93
N GLU A 431 -6.21 20.00 -4.31
CA GLU A 431 -6.40 18.55 -4.33
C GLU A 431 -7.75 18.13 -3.74
N ILE A 432 -8.14 18.72 -2.60
CA ILE A 432 -9.43 18.47 -1.96
C ILE A 432 -10.59 18.86 -2.88
N LEU A 433 -10.52 20.05 -3.49
CA LEU A 433 -11.58 20.55 -4.38
C LEU A 433 -11.75 19.71 -5.65
N ARG A 434 -10.69 19.06 -6.15
CA ARG A 434 -10.78 18.13 -7.29
C ARG A 434 -11.54 16.84 -6.95
N ALA A 435 -11.58 16.46 -5.67
CA ALA A 435 -12.30 15.27 -5.21
C ALA A 435 -13.77 15.54 -4.84
N ALA A 436 -14.13 16.79 -4.61
CA ALA A 436 -15.45 17.21 -4.14
C ALA A 436 -16.53 17.17 -5.23
N GLY A 437 -17.80 16.98 -4.83
CA GLY A 437 -18.95 17.07 -5.73
C GLY A 437 -19.31 18.50 -6.15
N GLU A 438 -20.49 18.67 -6.76
CA GLU A 438 -20.98 19.99 -7.19
C GLU A 438 -21.82 20.72 -6.13
N ASP A 439 -22.39 20.02 -5.15
CA ASP A 439 -23.44 20.51 -4.24
C ASP A 439 -22.99 20.74 -2.77
N TRP A 440 -21.68 20.77 -2.51
CA TRP A 440 -21.15 21.01 -1.16
C TRP A 440 -21.23 22.50 -0.75
N HIS A 441 -21.50 22.73 0.53
CA HIS A 441 -21.40 24.03 1.19
C HIS A 441 -20.05 24.18 1.92
N GLU A 442 -19.60 23.12 2.58
CA GLU A 442 -18.36 23.05 3.34
C GLU A 442 -17.65 21.71 3.11
N ILE A 443 -16.32 21.68 3.11
CA ILE A 443 -15.53 20.44 3.13
C ILE A 443 -14.63 20.47 4.36
N ARG A 444 -14.63 19.37 5.12
CA ARG A 444 -13.83 19.21 6.33
C ARG A 444 -12.82 18.09 6.13
N LEU A 445 -11.57 18.37 6.44
CA LEU A 445 -10.53 17.37 6.62
C LEU A 445 -10.09 17.40 8.08
N SER A 446 -10.21 16.26 8.74
CA SER A 446 -9.55 15.98 10.01
C SER A 446 -8.36 15.07 9.74
N CYS A 447 -7.19 15.49 10.23
CA CYS A 447 -5.94 14.75 10.09
C CYS A 447 -5.36 14.51 11.48
N TRP A 448 -4.98 13.26 11.75
CA TRP A 448 -4.14 12.88 12.88
C TRP A 448 -2.91 12.20 12.32
N SER A 449 -1.74 12.59 12.79
CA SER A 449 -0.51 12.09 12.19
C SER A 449 0.62 11.95 13.21
N LEU A 450 1.39 10.91 12.98
CA LEU A 450 2.73 10.61 13.46
C LEU A 450 3.63 10.43 12.22
N VAL A 451 4.94 10.49 12.38
CA VAL A 451 5.92 10.29 11.28
C VAL A 451 5.68 9.01 10.48
N SER A 452 5.17 7.94 11.11
CA SER A 452 4.93 6.64 10.48
C SER A 452 3.46 6.31 10.24
N TYR A 453 2.51 7.08 10.77
CA TYR A 453 1.09 6.69 10.78
C TYR A 453 0.21 7.92 10.66
N THR A 454 -0.62 7.98 9.61
CA THR A 454 -1.48 9.15 9.33
C THR A 454 -2.91 8.71 9.02
N SER A 455 -3.87 9.32 9.71
CA SER A 455 -5.30 9.12 9.53
C SER A 455 -5.91 10.39 8.94
N LEU A 456 -6.65 10.25 7.85
CA LEU A 456 -7.33 11.35 7.16
C LEU A 456 -8.83 11.04 7.03
N ASP A 457 -9.67 11.88 7.62
CA ASP A 457 -11.13 11.85 7.44
C ASP A 457 -11.55 13.08 6.65
N LEU A 458 -11.89 12.87 5.37
CA LEU A 458 -12.32 13.91 4.44
C LEU A 458 -13.82 13.79 4.18
N ARG A 459 -14.58 14.84 4.47
CA ARG A 459 -16.05 14.86 4.32
C ARG A 459 -16.53 16.13 3.64
N GLU A 460 -17.45 15.99 2.70
CA GLU A 460 -18.27 17.10 2.22
C GLU A 460 -19.51 17.25 3.10
N VAL A 461 -19.95 18.50 3.26
CA VAL A 461 -21.16 18.89 3.98
C VAL A 461 -22.03 19.70 3.03
N ASP A 462 -23.25 19.23 2.79
CA ASP A 462 -24.21 19.91 1.92
C ASP A 462 -24.94 21.07 2.64
N GLY A 463 -25.81 21.79 1.92
CA GLY A 463 -26.61 22.88 2.49
C GLY A 463 -27.62 22.47 3.57
N SER A 464 -27.93 21.18 3.70
CA SER A 464 -28.77 20.62 4.76
C SER A 464 -27.99 20.25 6.03
N GLY A 465 -26.65 20.20 5.93
CA GLY A 465 -25.75 19.74 6.98
C GLY A 465 -25.46 18.24 6.94
N ALA A 466 -25.95 17.52 5.93
CA ALA A 466 -25.63 16.11 5.73
C ALA A 466 -24.16 15.97 5.36
N GLN A 467 -23.49 14.98 5.96
CA GLN A 467 -22.07 14.72 5.72
C GLN A 467 -21.90 13.46 4.88
N THR A 468 -21.08 13.57 3.83
CA THR A 468 -20.73 12.44 2.98
C THR A 468 -19.22 12.29 2.93
N PRO A 469 -18.66 11.07 3.13
CA PRO A 469 -17.24 10.84 3.01
C PRO A 469 -16.78 11.05 1.56
N LEU A 470 -15.61 11.68 1.40
CA LEU A 470 -14.94 11.83 0.12
C LEU A 470 -13.76 10.86 0.03
N ARG A 471 -13.40 10.50 -1.21
CA ARG A 471 -12.15 9.78 -1.46
C ARG A 471 -10.99 10.73 -1.19
N THR A 472 -10.10 10.34 -0.31
CA THR A 472 -8.88 11.09 -0.02
C THR A 472 -7.92 11.02 -1.23
N PRO A 473 -7.50 12.15 -1.81
CA PRO A 473 -6.46 12.17 -2.85
C PRO A 473 -5.12 11.67 -2.29
N SER A 474 -4.43 10.77 -3.00
CA SER A 474 -3.15 10.20 -2.54
C SER A 474 -2.06 11.26 -2.31
N ARG A 475 -2.05 12.33 -3.14
CA ARG A 475 -1.12 13.46 -2.98
C ARG A 475 -1.32 14.23 -1.67
N LEU A 476 -2.53 14.21 -1.10
CA LEU A 476 -2.83 14.98 0.11
C LEU A 476 -1.98 14.53 1.30
N ARG A 477 -1.74 13.22 1.47
CA ARG A 477 -0.85 12.68 2.52
C ARG A 477 0.56 13.28 2.42
N HIS A 478 1.11 13.34 1.21
CA HIS A 478 2.46 13.87 0.94
C HIS A 478 2.55 15.36 1.29
N ILE A 479 1.56 16.16 0.87
CA ILE A 479 1.51 17.60 1.19
C ILE A 479 1.45 17.82 2.70
N LEU A 480 0.63 17.05 3.42
CA LEU A 480 0.50 17.15 4.87
C LEU A 480 1.76 16.70 5.61
N SER A 481 2.47 15.68 5.12
CA SER A 481 3.78 15.29 5.67
C SER A 481 4.80 16.42 5.54
N GLY A 482 4.95 16.99 4.34
CA GLY A 482 5.85 18.12 4.12
C GLY A 482 5.49 19.35 4.98
N LEU A 483 4.19 19.57 5.20
CA LEU A 483 3.71 20.60 6.12
C LEU A 483 4.09 20.32 7.59
N ARG A 484 3.98 19.07 8.07
CA ARG A 484 4.45 18.70 9.43
C ARG A 484 5.93 18.95 9.61
N GLU A 485 6.72 18.54 8.63
CA GLU A 485 8.17 18.62 8.65
C GLU A 485 8.65 20.08 8.60
N GLY A 486 8.14 20.86 7.67
CA GLY A 486 8.49 22.27 7.55
C GLY A 486 8.03 23.13 8.73
N MET A 487 7.00 22.67 9.47
CA MET A 487 6.51 23.32 10.68
C MET A 487 7.17 22.82 11.97
N TYR A 488 8.13 21.89 11.89
CA TYR A 488 8.93 21.50 13.03
C TYR A 488 9.69 22.69 13.62
N VAL A 489 9.63 22.83 14.94
CA VAL A 489 10.42 23.80 15.68
C VAL A 489 11.34 23.06 16.64
N SER A 490 12.64 23.36 16.57
CA SER A 490 13.66 22.72 17.41
C SER A 490 13.30 22.79 18.90
N GLY A 491 13.29 21.63 19.55
CA GLY A 491 12.94 21.50 20.97
C GLY A 491 11.44 21.58 21.28
N LYS A 492 10.58 21.94 20.32
CA LYS A 492 9.11 22.01 20.52
C LYS A 492 8.35 20.93 19.76
N GLY A 493 8.98 20.31 18.77
CA GLY A 493 8.33 19.32 17.91
C GLY A 493 7.45 19.95 16.83
N THR A 494 6.46 19.20 16.38
CA THR A 494 5.45 19.62 15.39
C THR A 494 4.03 19.29 15.87
N TRP A 495 3.02 19.62 15.08
CA TRP A 495 1.61 19.34 15.42
C TRP A 495 1.31 17.84 15.36
N PHE A 496 0.26 17.36 16.05
CA PHE A 496 -0.27 16.00 15.96
C PHE A 496 -1.59 15.92 15.20
N GLY A 497 -2.39 16.98 15.27
CA GLY A 497 -3.68 17.09 14.59
C GLY A 497 -3.76 18.31 13.67
N LEU A 498 -4.56 18.20 12.62
CA LEU A 498 -4.88 19.29 11.71
C LEU A 498 -6.37 19.24 11.33
N GLU A 499 -7.06 20.38 11.48
CA GLU A 499 -8.40 20.58 10.95
C GLU A 499 -8.32 21.59 9.80
N TYR A 500 -8.67 21.16 8.59
CA TYR A 500 -8.76 22.01 7.40
C TYR A 500 -10.24 22.11 6.99
N VAL A 501 -10.75 23.33 6.90
CA VAL A 501 -12.13 23.58 6.48
C VAL A 501 -12.14 24.50 5.26
N ILE A 502 -12.78 24.05 4.18
CA ILE A 502 -13.05 24.85 2.97
C ILE A 502 -14.52 25.24 2.96
N GLU A 503 -14.80 26.52 2.85
CA GLU A 503 -16.14 27.09 2.68
C GLU A 503 -16.31 27.59 1.25
N ARG A 504 -17.44 27.28 0.61
CA ARG A 504 -17.73 27.74 -0.76
C ARG A 504 -17.72 29.28 -0.82
N PRO A 505 -17.08 29.93 -1.82
CA PRO A 505 -16.54 29.38 -3.08
C PRO A 505 -15.04 29.00 -3.06
N GLY A 506 -14.45 28.70 -1.90
CA GLY A 506 -13.05 28.26 -1.79
C GLY A 506 -12.21 29.01 -0.75
N ARG A 507 -12.85 29.75 0.18
CA ARG A 507 -12.13 30.27 1.35
C ARG A 507 -11.81 29.10 2.26
N PHE A 508 -10.67 29.12 2.92
CA PHE A 508 -10.33 28.07 3.86
C PHE A 508 -9.76 28.59 5.17
N ARG A 509 -9.82 27.75 6.20
CA ARG A 509 -9.16 27.93 7.48
C ARG A 509 -8.50 26.63 7.92
N VAL A 510 -7.38 26.76 8.62
CA VAL A 510 -6.62 25.62 9.14
C VAL A 510 -6.34 25.83 10.61
N ARG A 511 -6.50 24.78 11.41
CA ARG A 511 -6.11 24.73 12.82
C ARG A 511 -5.19 23.55 13.05
N TYR A 512 -4.21 23.74 13.91
CA TYR A 512 -3.23 22.73 14.29
C TYR A 512 -3.40 22.42 15.78
N ASP A 513 -3.29 21.15 16.14
CA ASP A 513 -3.30 20.68 17.52
C ASP A 513 -1.94 20.08 17.85
N TYR A 514 -1.29 20.59 18.90
CA TYR A 514 0.04 20.17 19.35
C TYR A 514 0.00 19.37 20.65
N ASP A 515 -1.14 19.34 21.33
CA ASP A 515 -1.24 19.01 22.75
C ASP A 515 -2.19 17.84 23.02
N THR A 516 -3.19 17.64 22.17
CA THR A 516 -4.16 16.54 22.32
C THR A 516 -3.59 15.25 21.75
N GLU A 517 -3.82 14.14 22.45
CA GLU A 517 -3.48 12.81 21.95
C GLU A 517 -4.28 12.51 20.67
N PRO A 518 -3.63 12.18 19.54
CA PRO A 518 -4.33 11.95 18.28
C PRO A 518 -5.31 10.78 18.37
N ALA A 519 -6.53 11.02 17.88
CA ALA A 519 -7.67 10.11 18.00
C ALA A 519 -7.77 9.16 16.80
N PHE A 520 -6.77 8.30 16.62
CA PHE A 520 -6.77 7.28 15.57
C PHE A 520 -7.93 6.29 15.73
N GLY A 521 -8.53 5.88 14.61
CA GLY A 521 -9.57 4.85 14.58
C GLY A 521 -9.03 3.51 15.07
N LEU A 522 -7.93 3.07 14.47
CA LEU A 522 -7.10 1.99 14.99
C LEU A 522 -5.79 2.56 15.58
N ALA A 523 -5.71 2.63 16.91
CA ALA A 523 -4.58 3.24 17.60
C ALA A 523 -3.25 2.53 17.33
N PRO A 524 -2.17 3.24 16.91
CA PRO A 524 -0.84 2.67 16.75
C PRO A 524 -0.20 2.32 18.10
N GLY A 525 0.86 1.51 18.06
CA GLY A 525 1.61 1.11 19.26
C GLY A 525 2.53 2.24 19.77
N ASP A 526 3.06 2.08 21.00
CA ASP A 526 3.96 3.08 21.61
C ASP A 526 5.24 3.36 20.80
N LEU A 527 5.67 2.38 20.01
CA LEU A 527 6.80 2.51 19.09
C LEU A 527 6.59 3.60 18.03
N SER A 528 5.40 3.73 17.45
CA SER A 528 5.09 4.77 16.46
C SER A 528 5.23 6.18 17.07
N TYR A 529 4.84 6.33 18.34
CA TYR A 529 5.02 7.58 19.09
C TYR A 529 6.48 7.86 19.43
N ALA A 530 7.25 6.82 19.76
CA ALA A 530 8.69 6.94 20.00
C ALA A 530 9.45 7.34 18.72
N LEU A 531 9.09 6.75 17.57
CA LEU A 531 9.63 7.15 16.27
C LEU A 531 9.30 8.61 15.93
N ASP A 532 8.05 9.05 16.18
CA ASP A 532 7.67 10.45 16.00
C ASP A 532 8.48 11.38 16.90
N ALA A 533 8.70 11.01 18.17
CA ALA A 533 9.50 11.79 19.11
C ALA A 533 11.00 11.82 18.76
N LEU A 534 11.57 10.75 18.18
CA LEU A 534 12.93 10.76 17.64
C LEU A 534 13.06 11.66 16.40
N HIS A 535 12.00 11.70 15.59
CA HIS A 535 11.96 12.48 14.35
C HIS A 535 11.67 13.96 14.57
N PHE A 536 10.81 14.28 15.54
CA PHE A 536 10.45 15.63 15.97
C PHE A 536 10.77 15.82 17.45
N PRO A 537 12.05 15.92 17.84
CA PRO A 537 12.45 16.02 19.24
C PRO A 537 11.82 17.19 19.99
N ARG A 538 11.50 16.95 21.27
CA ARG A 538 10.85 17.91 22.16
C ARG A 538 11.57 17.95 23.51
N GLU A 539 11.72 19.15 24.05
CA GLU A 539 12.11 19.34 25.45
C GLU A 539 11.00 18.82 26.38
N VAL A 540 11.34 18.56 27.64
CA VAL A 540 10.41 17.95 28.59
C VAL A 540 9.16 18.82 28.84
N GLU A 541 9.34 20.14 28.78
CA GLU A 541 8.30 21.16 28.97
C GLU A 541 7.36 21.27 27.78
N ASP A 542 7.86 21.05 26.57
CA ASP A 542 7.11 21.09 25.31
C ASP A 542 6.57 19.69 24.90
N THR A 543 6.78 18.68 25.74
CA THR A 543 6.24 17.32 25.54
C THR A 543 4.92 17.14 26.30
N PRO A 544 3.78 16.92 25.61
CA PRO A 544 2.49 16.70 26.27
C PRO A 544 2.50 15.52 27.25
N ALA A 545 1.71 15.63 28.31
CA ALA A 545 1.69 14.64 29.39
C ALA A 545 1.33 13.22 28.91
N TRP A 546 0.51 13.08 27.86
CA TRP A 546 0.17 11.78 27.28
C TRP A 546 1.36 11.14 26.55
N LEU A 547 2.15 11.94 25.82
CA LEU A 547 3.31 11.44 25.09
C LEU A 547 4.39 11.00 26.08
N ARG A 548 4.63 11.79 27.14
CA ARG A 548 5.55 11.40 28.23
C ARG A 548 5.22 10.04 28.84
N ARG A 549 3.92 9.73 29.05
CA ARG A 549 3.49 8.42 29.56
C ARG A 549 3.84 7.28 28.59
N ARG A 550 3.62 7.48 27.28
CA ARG A 550 3.94 6.49 26.25
C ARG A 550 5.44 6.27 26.09
N LEU A 551 6.24 7.32 26.26
CA LEU A 551 7.71 7.24 26.24
C LEU A 551 8.31 6.72 27.55
N GLY A 552 7.49 6.45 28.57
CA GLY A 552 7.97 6.01 29.89
C GLY A 552 8.72 7.09 30.68
N TRP A 553 8.53 8.37 30.36
CA TRP A 553 9.12 9.47 31.12
C TRP A 553 8.39 9.63 32.45
N THR A 554 9.08 9.30 33.53
CA THR A 554 8.58 9.56 34.88
C THR A 554 8.53 11.08 35.09
N PRO A 555 7.42 11.66 35.59
CA PRO A 555 7.41 13.08 35.95
C PRO A 555 8.51 13.34 36.99
N PRO A 556 9.22 14.49 36.92
CA PRO A 556 10.06 14.90 38.03
C PRO A 556 9.20 14.99 39.30
N VAL A 557 9.68 14.37 40.38
CA VAL A 557 9.02 14.32 41.70
C VAL A 557 8.96 15.70 42.34
#